data_AF-A0A059PHQ4-F1
#
_entry.id   AF-A0A059PHQ4-F1
#
_cell.length_a   1.000
_cell.length_b   1.000
_cell.length_c   1.000
_cell.angle_alpha   90.00
_cell.angle_beta   90.00
_cell.angle_gamma   90.00
#
_symmetry.space_group_name_H-M   'P 1'
#
loop_
_entity.id
_entity.type
_entity.pdbx_description
1 polymer ?
#
loop_
_entity_poly.entity_id
_entity_poly.type
_entity_poly.pdbx_seq_one_letter_code
_entity_poly.pdbx_strand_id
1 'polypeptide(L)'
;CTLVFLLTYFFGMASSIWWVILSLTWFLAAGLKWGNEAITKHSQYFHLAAWLFPTVQSVAVLLLSAVDGDPILGICYVGNLNPDHLKKFVLGPLFVYLVIGTTFLMAGFVSLFRIRSVIKQQGGVGAGVKA
;
A
#
# COMPACT_ATOMS: atom_id res chain seq x y z
N CYS A 1 22.89 -16.30 -1.24
CA CYS A 1 22.51 -15.02 -1.89
C CYS A 1 21.01 -14.98 -2.20
N THR A 2 20.49 -15.82 -3.09
CA THR A 2 19.07 -15.83 -3.51
C THR A 2 18.06 -15.91 -2.35
N LEU A 3 18.31 -16.75 -1.35
CA LEU A 3 17.43 -16.85 -0.18
C LEU A 3 17.32 -15.51 0.58
N VAL A 4 18.45 -14.83 0.81
CA VAL A 4 18.48 -13.53 1.49
C VAL A 4 17.77 -12.46 0.66
N PHE A 5 17.97 -12.47 -0.66
CA PHE A 5 17.23 -11.61 -1.58
C PHE A 5 15.72 -11.85 -1.48
N LEU A 6 15.27 -13.10 -1.54
CA LEU A 6 13.84 -13.43 -1.40
C LEU A 6 13.30 -12.96 -0.05
N LEU A 7 13.98 -13.25 1.05
CA LEU A 7 13.53 -12.84 2.39
C LEU A 7 13.42 -11.32 2.56
N THR A 8 14.30 -10.55 1.92
CA THR A 8 14.32 -9.08 2.07
C THR A 8 13.45 -8.37 1.03
N TYR A 9 13.58 -8.73 -0.24
CA TYR A 9 12.89 -8.07 -1.34
C TYR A 9 11.42 -8.48 -1.44
N PHE A 10 11.11 -9.79 -1.44
CA PHE A 10 9.73 -10.27 -1.58
C PHE A 10 8.85 -9.77 -0.43
N PHE A 11 9.29 -9.97 0.82
CA PHE A 11 8.51 -9.52 1.98
C PHE A 11 8.48 -8.00 2.13
N GLY A 12 9.53 -7.28 1.70
CA GLY A 12 9.50 -5.82 1.65
C GLY A 12 8.47 -5.28 0.66
N MET A 13 8.39 -5.86 -0.54
CA MET A 13 7.38 -5.51 -1.54
C MET A 13 5.97 -5.92 -1.09
N ALA A 14 5.82 -7.12 -0.51
CA ALA A 14 4.55 -7.57 0.05
C ALA A 14 4.05 -6.64 1.18
N SER A 15 4.93 -6.22 2.08
CA SER A 15 4.61 -5.26 3.15
C SER A 15 4.11 -3.93 2.58
N SER A 16 4.74 -3.43 1.51
CA SER A 16 4.33 -2.18 0.86
C SER A 16 2.93 -2.29 0.24
N ILE A 17 2.59 -3.44 -0.36
CA ILE A 17 1.25 -3.65 -0.93
C ILE A 17 0.21 -3.85 0.17
N TRP A 18 0.55 -4.54 1.26
CA TRP A 18 -0.31 -4.64 2.43
C TRP A 18 -0.62 -3.26 3.03
N TRP A 19 0.35 -2.35 3.04
CA TRP A 19 0.11 -0.97 3.43
C TRP A 19 -0.88 -0.26 2.47
N VAL A 20 -0.76 -0.46 1.15
CA VAL A 20 -1.76 0.06 0.19
C VAL A 20 -3.15 -0.53 0.46
N ILE A 21 -3.27 -1.84 0.67
CA ILE A 21 -4.54 -2.50 0.98
C ILE A 21 -5.13 -1.96 2.29
N LEU A 22 -4.30 -1.71 3.30
CA LEU A 22 -4.74 -1.10 4.56
C LEU A 22 -5.31 0.30 4.33
N SER A 23 -4.64 1.13 3.54
CA SER A 23 -5.14 2.48 3.20
C SER A 23 -6.46 2.43 2.41
N LEU A 24 -6.59 1.49 1.47
CA LEU A 24 -7.81 1.27 0.70
C LEU A 24 -8.96 0.84 1.62
N THR A 25 -8.75 -0.19 2.44
CA THR A 25 -9.79 -0.70 3.34
C THR A 25 -10.21 0.36 4.36
N TRP A 26 -9.28 1.19 4.83
CA TRP A 26 -9.60 2.36 5.65
C TRP A 26 -10.47 3.38 4.90
N PHE A 27 -10.15 3.70 3.64
CA PHE A 27 -11.00 4.55 2.81
C PHE A 27 -12.40 3.95 2.58
N LEU A 28 -12.50 2.64 2.31
CA LEU A 28 -13.77 1.95 2.12
C LEU A 28 -14.63 2.01 3.40
N ALA A 29 -14.02 1.79 4.57
CA ALA A 29 -14.71 1.85 5.85
C ALA A 29 -15.11 3.29 6.21
N ALA A 30 -14.19 4.25 6.13
CA ALA A 30 -14.40 5.63 6.57
C ALA A 30 -15.22 6.47 5.57
N GLY A 31 -14.96 6.32 4.27
CA GLY A 31 -15.56 7.12 3.21
C GLY A 31 -16.80 6.48 2.60
N LEU A 32 -16.75 5.18 2.29
CA LEU A 32 -17.87 4.45 1.67
C LEU A 32 -18.73 3.68 2.66
N LYS A 33 -18.40 3.73 3.96
CA LYS A 33 -19.15 3.09 5.05
C LYS A 33 -19.31 1.58 4.86
N TRP A 34 -18.35 0.92 4.20
CA TRP A 34 -18.36 -0.53 4.06
C TRP A 34 -18.26 -1.21 5.44
N GLY A 35 -19.14 -2.18 5.68
CA GLY A 35 -19.05 -3.05 6.85
C GLY A 35 -18.01 -4.17 6.68
N ASN A 36 -17.65 -4.83 7.78
CA ASN A 36 -16.67 -5.93 7.76
C ASN A 36 -17.06 -7.08 6.83
N GLU A 37 -18.36 -7.37 6.67
CA GLU A 37 -18.85 -8.39 5.75
C GLU A 37 -18.50 -8.06 4.29
N ALA A 38 -18.69 -6.82 3.87
CA ALA A 38 -18.39 -6.36 2.51
C ALA A 38 -16.88 -6.43 2.21
N ILE A 39 -16.04 -6.03 3.18
CA ILE A 39 -14.57 -6.10 3.04
C ILE A 39 -14.12 -7.57 2.99
N THR A 40 -14.65 -8.42 3.86
CA THR A 40 -14.26 -9.84 3.96
C THR A 40 -14.61 -10.61 2.69
N LYS A 41 -15.75 -10.29 2.05
CA LYS A 41 -16.13 -10.85 0.74
C LYS A 41 -15.09 -10.60 -0.36
N HIS A 42 -14.30 -9.52 -0.26
CA HIS A 42 -13.26 -9.17 -1.23
C HIS A 42 -11.84 -9.56 -0.79
N SER A 43 -11.68 -10.17 0.38
CA SER A 43 -10.37 -10.53 0.95
C SER A 43 -9.49 -11.36 0.00
N GLN A 44 -10.09 -12.30 -0.73
CA GLN A 44 -9.36 -13.14 -1.69
C GLN A 44 -8.63 -12.31 -2.75
N TYR A 45 -9.26 -11.24 -3.27
CA TYR A 45 -8.63 -10.35 -4.25
C TYR A 45 -7.48 -9.54 -3.63
N PHE A 46 -7.63 -9.10 -2.38
CA PHE A 46 -6.58 -8.39 -1.66
C PHE A 46 -5.37 -9.29 -1.41
N HIS A 47 -5.58 -10.51 -0.94
CA HIS A 47 -4.51 -11.49 -0.77
C HIS A 47 -3.85 -11.86 -2.10
N LEU A 48 -4.63 -12.07 -3.16
CA LEU A 48 -4.09 -12.36 -4.49
C LEU A 48 -3.16 -11.24 -4.96
N ALA A 49 -3.58 -9.99 -4.87
CA ALA A 49 -2.74 -8.84 -5.23
C ALA A 49 -1.48 -8.76 -4.34
N ALA A 50 -1.65 -8.87 -3.01
CA ALA A 50 -0.55 -8.78 -2.06
C ALA A 50 0.57 -9.79 -2.29
N TRP A 51 0.24 -10.97 -2.83
CA TRP A 51 1.23 -12.03 -3.08
C TRP A 51 1.69 -12.12 -4.53
N LEU A 52 0.80 -11.85 -5.50
CA LEU A 52 1.14 -11.97 -6.91
C LEU A 52 2.14 -10.90 -7.34
N PHE A 53 1.91 -9.64 -6.98
CA PHE A 53 2.79 -8.54 -7.40
C PHE A 53 4.24 -8.71 -6.90
N PRO A 54 4.51 -9.01 -5.60
CA PRO A 54 5.87 -9.25 -5.13
C PRO A 54 6.49 -10.50 -5.77
N THR A 55 5.69 -11.54 -6.04
CA THR A 55 6.15 -12.75 -6.74
C THR A 55 6.64 -12.38 -8.14
N VAL A 56 5.82 -11.70 -8.94
CA VAL A 56 6.16 -11.28 -10.30
C VAL A 56 7.39 -10.38 -10.30
N GLN A 57 7.46 -9.40 -9.38
CA GLN A 57 8.63 -8.54 -9.25
C GLN A 57 9.90 -9.34 -8.91
N SER A 58 9.81 -10.28 -7.95
CA SER A 58 10.97 -11.08 -7.53
C SER A 58 11.44 -12.01 -8.65
N VAL A 59 10.51 -12.66 -9.36
CA VAL A 59 10.83 -13.51 -10.51
C VAL A 59 11.47 -12.69 -11.62
N ALA A 60 10.95 -11.50 -11.94
CA ALA A 60 11.54 -10.63 -12.96
C ALA A 60 12.99 -10.25 -12.63
N VAL A 61 13.28 -9.90 -11.37
CA VAL A 61 14.64 -9.60 -10.92
C VAL A 61 15.57 -10.81 -11.06
N LEU A 62 15.10 -12.01 -10.72
CA LEU A 62 15.88 -13.24 -10.84
C LEU A 62 16.14 -13.62 -12.30
N LEU A 63 15.14 -13.50 -13.18
CA LEU A 63 15.29 -13.78 -14.61
C LEU A 63 16.29 -12.84 -15.28
N LEU A 64 16.35 -11.59 -14.83
CA LEU A 64 17.31 -10.60 -15.33
C LEU A 64 18.68 -10.71 -14.65
N SER A 65 18.85 -11.65 -13.71
CA SER A 65 20.08 -11.82 -12.92
C SER A 65 20.58 -10.51 -12.31
N ALA A 66 19.63 -9.67 -11.85
CA ALA A 66 19.89 -8.32 -11.34
C ALA A 66 20.12 -8.27 -9.81
N VAL A 67 20.43 -9.42 -9.20
CA VAL A 67 20.69 -9.52 -7.75
C VAL A 67 22.18 -9.36 -7.50
N ASP A 68 22.53 -8.33 -6.75
CA ASP A 68 23.89 -7.99 -6.39
C ASP A 68 24.14 -8.31 -4.90
N GLY A 69 25.36 -8.77 -4.58
CA GLY A 69 25.80 -8.93 -3.20
C GLY A 69 26.44 -7.65 -2.66
N ASP A 70 26.13 -7.31 -1.40
CA ASP A 70 26.83 -6.26 -0.66
C ASP A 70 27.73 -6.89 0.42
N PRO A 71 29.06 -6.80 0.28
CA PRO A 71 30.00 -7.39 1.25
C PRO A 71 30.05 -6.64 2.59
N ILE A 72 29.61 -5.38 2.64
CA ILE A 72 29.60 -4.56 3.87
C ILE A 72 28.36 -4.90 4.69
N LEU A 73 27.19 -4.95 4.04
CA LEU A 73 25.92 -5.24 4.70
C LEU A 73 25.66 -6.74 4.87
N GLY A 74 26.37 -7.60 4.14
CA GLY A 74 26.18 -9.05 4.17
C GLY A 74 24.85 -9.50 3.56
N ILE A 75 24.23 -8.67 2.71
CA ILE A 75 22.94 -8.95 2.08
C ILE A 75 23.08 -9.14 0.56
N CYS A 76 22.05 -9.72 -0.04
CA CYS A 76 21.88 -9.72 -1.49
C CYS A 76 20.60 -8.98 -1.85
N TYR A 77 20.70 -7.98 -2.72
CA TYR A 77 19.60 -7.11 -3.09
C TYR A 77 19.72 -6.64 -4.54
N VAL A 78 18.62 -6.16 -5.12
CA VAL A 78 18.61 -5.65 -6.50
C VAL A 78 19.07 -4.19 -6.55
N GLY A 79 19.96 -3.89 -7.51
CA GLY A 79 20.36 -2.51 -7.81
C GLY A 79 21.43 -1.95 -6.87
N ASN A 80 22.23 -2.80 -6.23
CA ASN A 80 23.37 -2.34 -5.42
C ASN A 80 24.50 -1.81 -6.32
N LEU A 81 24.76 -2.49 -7.45
CA LEU A 81 25.81 -2.10 -8.39
C LEU A 81 25.26 -1.33 -9.60
N ASN A 82 23.98 -1.52 -9.92
CA ASN A 82 23.34 -0.92 -11.09
C ASN A 82 22.19 0.04 -10.68
N PRO A 83 22.35 1.36 -10.85
CA PRO A 83 21.33 2.34 -10.47
C PRO A 83 20.05 2.24 -11.32
N ASP A 84 20.11 1.67 -12.52
CA ASP A 84 18.92 1.47 -13.34
C ASP A 84 18.05 0.32 -12.81
N HIS A 85 18.66 -0.73 -12.27
CA HIS A 85 17.92 -1.79 -11.57
C HIS A 85 17.29 -1.26 -10.28
N LEU A 86 18.00 -0.41 -9.52
CA LEU A 86 17.47 0.24 -8.33
C LEU A 86 16.22 1.08 -8.65
N LYS A 87 16.30 1.92 -9.68
CA LYS A 87 15.16 2.75 -10.11
C LYS A 87 13.97 1.92 -10.55
N LYS A 88 14.20 0.89 -11.38
CA LYS A 88 13.13 0.09 -12.00
C LYS A 88 12.46 -0.87 -11.02
N PHE A 89 13.23 -1.54 -10.17
CA PHE A 89 12.72 -2.60 -9.30
C PHE A 89 12.39 -2.15 -7.89
N VAL A 90 12.99 -1.05 -7.42
CA VAL A 90 12.80 -0.59 -6.03
C VAL A 90 12.07 0.75 -6.00
N LEU A 91 12.69 1.81 -6.52
CA LEU A 91 12.15 3.17 -6.37
C LEU A 91 10.84 3.37 -7.12
N GLY A 92 10.74 2.90 -8.37
CA GLY A 92 9.54 3.01 -9.18
C GLY A 92 8.32 2.36 -8.51
N PRO A 93 8.38 1.06 -8.16
CA PRO A 93 7.29 0.39 -7.46
C PRO A 93 6.95 1.03 -6.11
N LEU A 94 7.94 1.36 -5.28
CA LEU A 94 7.70 2.01 -3.98
C LEU A 94 7.03 3.37 -4.13
N PHE A 95 7.44 4.17 -5.12
CA PHE A 95 6.82 5.45 -5.41
C PHE A 95 5.36 5.29 -5.84
N VAL A 96 5.09 4.33 -6.74
CA VAL A 96 3.72 4.01 -7.18
C VAL A 96 2.86 3.58 -5.99
N TYR A 97 3.34 2.65 -5.16
CA TYR A 97 2.62 2.20 -3.97
C TYR A 97 2.34 3.37 -3.03
N LEU A 98 3.35 4.20 -2.74
CA LEU A 98 3.24 5.37 -1.88
C LEU A 98 2.17 6.35 -2.38
N VAL A 99 2.19 6.70 -3.67
CA VAL A 99 1.22 7.62 -4.28
C VAL A 99 -0.20 7.06 -4.17
N ILE A 100 -0.39 5.77 -4.48
CA ILE A 100 -1.71 5.13 -4.40
C ILE A 100 -2.22 5.13 -2.96
N GLY A 101 -1.41 4.67 -2.00
CA GLY A 101 -1.86 4.56 -0.61
C GLY A 101 -2.08 5.91 0.06
N THR A 102 -1.23 6.90 -0.21
CA THR A 102 -1.45 8.27 0.30
C THR A 102 -2.72 8.89 -0.29
N THR A 103 -3.03 8.61 -1.56
CA THR A 103 -4.28 9.07 -2.17
C THR A 103 -5.51 8.50 -1.46
N PHE A 104 -5.51 7.20 -1.12
CA PHE A 104 -6.61 6.60 -0.34
C PHE A 104 -6.71 7.19 1.07
N LEU A 105 -5.58 7.41 1.75
CA LEU A 105 -5.55 8.06 3.07
C LEU A 105 -6.11 9.49 3.01
N MET A 106 -5.75 10.26 2.00
CA MET A 106 -6.28 11.62 1.83
C MET A 106 -7.78 11.59 1.55
N ALA A 107 -8.24 10.71 0.67
CA ALA A 107 -9.65 10.57 0.32
C ALA A 107 -10.52 10.16 1.53
N GLY A 108 -10.06 9.23 2.35
CA GLY A 108 -10.80 8.83 3.55
C GLY A 108 -10.79 9.92 4.62
N PHE A 109 -9.71 10.70 4.72
CA PHE A 109 -9.64 11.82 5.65
C PHE A 109 -10.66 12.87 5.25
N VAL A 110 -10.65 13.31 3.98
CA VAL A 110 -11.62 14.28 3.44
C VAL A 110 -13.06 13.81 3.66
N SER A 111 -13.34 12.52 3.45
CA SER A 111 -14.67 11.94 3.68
C SER A 111 -15.12 12.07 5.14
N LEU A 112 -14.24 11.81 6.10
CA LEU A 112 -14.53 11.96 7.53
C LEU A 112 -14.81 13.43 7.92
N PHE A 113 -14.02 14.39 7.41
CA PHE A 113 -14.26 15.80 7.69
C PHE A 113 -15.59 16.28 7.13
N ARG A 114 -15.95 15.83 5.91
CA ARG A 114 -17.22 16.17 5.28
C ARG A 114 -18.42 15.66 6.10
N ILE A 115 -18.34 14.45 6.63
CA ILE A 115 -19.41 13.90 7.50
C ILE A 115 -19.51 14.72 8.78
N ARG A 116 -18.37 15.02 9.43
CA ARG A 116 -18.34 15.79 10.67
C ARG A 116 -18.87 17.21 10.50
N SER A 117 -18.56 17.87 9.37
CA SER A 117 -19.05 19.23 9.10
C SER A 117 -20.56 19.27 8.92
N VAL A 118 -21.15 18.29 8.21
CA VAL A 118 -22.61 18.20 8.01
C VAL A 118 -23.33 17.97 9.33
N ILE A 119 -22.84 17.07 10.19
CA ILE A 119 -23.44 16.81 11.51
C ILE A 119 -23.41 18.08 12.37
N LYS A 120 -22.28 18.81 12.39
CA LYS A 120 -22.16 20.06 13.14
C LYS A 120 -23.13 21.14 12.64
N GLN A 121 -23.33 21.25 11.33
CA GLN A 121 -24.29 22.19 10.74
C GLN A 121 -25.75 21.82 11.09
N GLN A 122 -26.12 20.55 10.99
CA GLN A 122 -27.48 20.09 11.35
C GLN A 122 -27.77 20.26 12.86
N GLY A 123 -26.79 19.99 13.73
CA GLY A 123 -26.92 20.22 15.17
C GLY A 123 -27.06 21.70 15.56
N GLY A 124 -26.40 22.61 14.82
CA GLY A 124 -26.54 24.06 15.02
C GLY A 124 -27.91 24.60 14.58
N VAL A 125 -28.45 24.12 13.45
CA VAL A 125 -29.80 24.50 12.98
C VAL A 125 -30.88 23.97 13.92
N GLY A 126 -30.75 22.74 14.43
CA GLY A 126 -31.70 22.17 15.39
C GLY A 126 -31.71 22.87 16.76
N ALA A 127 -30.61 23.52 17.14
CA ALA A 127 -30.53 24.37 18.33
C ALA A 127 -31.14 25.76 18.10
N GLY A 128 -31.01 26.32 16.89
CA GLY A 128 -31.61 27.61 16.52
C GLY A 128 -33.14 27.58 16.34
N VAL A 129 -33.73 26.41 16.06
CA VAL A 129 -35.20 26.24 15.95
C VAL A 129 -35.87 26.08 17.32
N LYS A 130 -35.11 25.87 18.40
CA LYS A 130 -35.62 25.75 19.77
C LYS A 130 -35.45 27.02 20.61
N ALA A 131 -35.01 28.13 20.00
CA ALA A 131 -34.83 29.42 20.64
C ALA A 131 -35.95 30.40 20.27
#